data_AF-A0A6L7CLJ4-F1
#
_entry.id   AF-A0A6L7CLJ4-F1
#
_cell.length_a   1.000
_cell.length_b   1.000
_cell.length_c   1.000
_cell.angle_alpha   90.00
_cell.angle_beta   90.00
_cell.angle_gamma   90.00
#
_symmetry.space_group_name_H-M   'P 1'
#
loop_
_entity.id
_entity.type
_entity.pdbx_description
1 polymer ?
#
loop_
_entity_poly.entity_id
_entity_poly.type
_entity_poly.pdbx_seq_one_letter_code
_entity_poly.pdbx_strand_id
1 'polypeptide(L)'
;EDIDPPREVPGAAETILRQLEHYGLHWDGDVLWQSQRHHAYREALAWLREQGLSYYCTCTRARIQSIGGIYDGHCRELHHGPDNAAVRIRQQHPVTQFTDLLRGIIHADEKLAREDFIIHRRDGLFAYNLAVVVDDHFQGVSEIVRGADLIEPTVRQISLYQLFGWKVPDYIHLPLALNPQGAKLSKQNHAPALPKG
;
A
#
# COMPACT_ATOMS: atom_id res chain seq x y z
N GLU A 1 6.11 9.49 -0.37
CA GLU A 1 5.39 8.60 -1.30
C GLU A 1 4.81 9.40 -2.48
N ASP A 2 5.67 9.74 -3.43
CA ASP A 2 5.40 10.50 -4.66
C ASP A 2 5.23 9.56 -5.87
N ILE A 3 4.48 8.47 -5.70
CA ILE A 3 4.39 7.36 -6.67
C ILE A 3 3.19 7.44 -7.63
N ASP A 4 2.29 8.41 -7.44
CA ASP A 4 1.13 8.67 -8.31
C ASP A 4 1.18 10.13 -8.83
N PRO A 5 2.02 10.43 -9.83
CA PRO A 5 2.23 11.80 -10.34
C PRO A 5 0.93 12.54 -10.72
N PRO A 6 -0.10 11.90 -11.32
CA PRO A 6 -1.39 12.55 -11.58
C PRO A 6 -2.10 13.13 -10.34
N ARG A 7 -1.80 12.63 -9.13
CA ARG A 7 -2.39 13.09 -7.86
C ARG A 7 -1.44 13.96 -7.05
N GLU A 8 -0.19 14.06 -7.46
CA GLU A 8 0.81 14.88 -6.79
C GLU A 8 0.54 16.36 -7.03
N VAL A 9 0.74 17.17 -5.99
CA VAL A 9 0.63 18.62 -6.07
C VAL A 9 2.05 19.19 -6.05
N PRO A 10 2.50 19.90 -7.11
CA PRO A 10 3.82 20.51 -7.13
C PRO A 10 4.08 21.38 -5.90
N GLY A 11 5.24 21.22 -5.25
CA GLY A 11 5.59 21.97 -4.05
C GLY A 11 5.04 21.38 -2.74
N ALA A 12 4.21 20.33 -2.80
CA ALA A 12 3.63 19.73 -1.59
C ALA A 12 4.66 18.95 -0.78
N ALA A 13 5.56 18.21 -1.43
CA ALA A 13 6.61 17.46 -0.74
C ALA A 13 7.57 18.40 0.01
N GLU A 14 8.03 19.47 -0.63
CA GLU A 14 8.88 20.49 -0.03
C GLU A 14 8.17 21.21 1.11
N THR A 15 6.86 21.44 0.98
CA THR A 15 6.05 22.00 2.07
C THR A 15 5.96 21.06 3.26
N ILE A 16 5.76 19.75 3.03
CA ILE A 16 5.72 18.74 4.09
C ILE A 16 7.06 18.67 4.83
N LEU A 17 8.18 18.60 4.12
CA LEU A 17 9.51 18.55 4.73
C LEU A 17 9.78 19.78 5.59
N ARG A 18 9.53 20.98 5.06
CA ARG A 18 9.66 22.24 5.82
C ARG A 18 8.74 22.29 7.03
N GLN A 19 7.53 21.74 6.94
CA GLN A 19 6.61 21.66 8.07
C GLN A 19 7.14 20.73 9.16
N LEU A 20 7.68 19.56 8.81
CA LEU A 20 8.30 18.66 9.78
C LEU A 20 9.43 19.35 10.55
N GLU A 21 10.35 20.01 9.85
CA GLU A 21 11.42 20.80 10.47
C GLU A 21 10.88 21.90 11.37
N HIS A 22 9.87 22.64 10.91
CA HIS A 22 9.25 23.72 11.69
C HIS A 22 8.66 23.22 13.02
N TYR A 23 8.05 22.04 13.02
CA TYR A 23 7.51 21.40 14.23
C TYR A 23 8.57 20.64 15.04
N GLY A 24 9.87 20.75 14.70
CA GLY A 24 10.98 20.12 15.41
C GLY A 24 11.09 18.61 15.19
N LEU A 25 10.45 18.08 14.15
CA LEU A 25 10.43 16.66 13.81
C LEU A 25 11.53 16.37 12.77
N HIS A 26 12.75 16.23 13.25
CA HIS A 26 13.90 15.86 12.41
C HIS A 26 13.90 14.35 12.12
N TRP A 27 14.25 13.99 10.90
CA TRP A 27 14.44 12.59 10.49
C TRP A 27 15.94 12.26 10.41
N ASP A 28 16.25 10.98 10.53
CA ASP A 28 17.61 10.46 10.37
C ASP A 28 17.88 10.08 8.91
N GLY A 29 19.09 10.38 8.44
CA GLY A 29 19.53 10.06 7.07
C GLY A 29 18.87 10.90 5.98
N ASP A 30 18.91 10.38 4.75
CA ASP A 30 18.35 11.05 3.58
C ASP A 30 16.87 10.69 3.36
N VAL A 31 16.10 11.64 2.83
CA VAL A 31 14.71 11.40 2.42
C VAL A 31 14.68 10.43 1.24
N LEU A 32 13.89 9.37 1.36
CA LEU A 32 13.64 8.44 0.27
C LEU A 32 12.46 8.92 -0.61
N TRP A 33 12.70 9.00 -1.91
CA TRP A 33 11.70 9.40 -2.91
C TRP A 33 11.26 8.18 -3.72
N GLN A 34 9.96 7.86 -3.70
CA GLN A 34 9.42 6.67 -4.39
C GLN A 34 9.47 6.83 -5.91
N SER A 35 9.38 8.06 -6.42
CA SER A 35 9.60 8.37 -7.83
C SER A 35 10.99 7.92 -8.33
N GLN A 36 11.98 7.82 -7.43
CA GLN A 36 13.35 7.37 -7.73
C GLN A 36 13.55 5.85 -7.52
N ARG A 37 12.51 5.13 -7.07
CA ARG A 37 12.58 3.73 -6.66
C ARG A 37 11.94 2.75 -7.66
N HIS A 38 11.52 3.24 -8.83
CA HIS A 38 10.89 2.42 -9.87
C HIS A 38 11.70 1.18 -10.27
N HIS A 39 13.04 1.23 -10.22
CA HIS A 39 13.88 0.06 -10.49
C HIS A 39 13.66 -1.05 -9.45
N ALA A 40 13.68 -0.72 -8.16
CA ALA A 40 13.48 -1.68 -7.07
C ALA A 40 12.10 -2.34 -7.15
N TYR A 41 11.07 -1.58 -7.49
CA TYR A 41 9.72 -2.14 -7.66
C TYR A 41 9.64 -3.10 -8.86
N ARG A 42 10.35 -2.81 -9.96
CA ARG A 42 10.43 -3.72 -11.11
C ARG A 42 11.18 -5.01 -10.76
N GLU A 43 12.26 -4.90 -10.00
CA GLU A 43 13.02 -6.06 -9.52
C GLU A 43 12.16 -6.96 -8.62
N ALA A 44 11.43 -6.38 -7.68
CA ALA A 44 10.49 -7.10 -6.83
C ALA A 44 9.37 -7.80 -7.64
N LEU A 45 8.82 -7.14 -8.66
CA LEU A 45 7.83 -7.76 -9.57
C LEU A 45 8.43 -8.90 -10.39
N ALA A 46 9.65 -8.73 -10.91
CA ALA A 46 10.35 -9.76 -11.68
C ALA A 46 10.58 -11.00 -10.83
N TRP A 47 11.06 -10.82 -9.60
CA TRP A 47 11.24 -11.90 -8.64
C TRP A 47 9.92 -12.63 -8.34
N LEU A 48 8.84 -11.92 -8.03
CA LEU A 48 7.53 -12.54 -7.79
C LEU A 48 7.05 -13.35 -9.00
N ARG A 49 7.30 -12.88 -10.22
CA ARG A 49 6.97 -13.61 -11.45
C ARG A 49 7.81 -14.87 -11.62
N GLU A 50 9.11 -14.79 -11.40
CA GLU A 50 10.04 -15.93 -11.49
C GLU A 50 9.70 -17.03 -10.47
N GLN A 51 9.23 -16.65 -9.28
CA GLN A 51 8.75 -17.59 -8.26
C GLN A 51 7.32 -18.12 -8.53
N GLY A 52 6.65 -17.68 -9.60
CA GLY A 52 5.26 -18.05 -9.88
C GLY A 52 4.23 -17.43 -8.91
N LEU A 53 4.63 -16.42 -8.14
CA LEU A 53 3.84 -15.74 -7.11
C LEU A 53 3.05 -14.53 -7.64
N SER A 54 3.09 -14.27 -8.94
CA SER A 54 2.26 -13.25 -9.60
C SER A 54 1.84 -13.69 -10.99
N TYR A 55 0.81 -13.02 -11.54
CA TYR A 55 0.32 -13.27 -12.89
C TYR A 55 -0.31 -12.01 -13.51
N TYR A 56 -0.40 -12.03 -14.84
CA TYR A 56 -1.00 -10.95 -15.61
C TYR A 56 -2.52 -11.07 -15.68
N CYS A 57 -3.21 -9.96 -15.44
CA CYS A 57 -4.66 -9.86 -15.43
C CYS A 57 -5.14 -8.82 -16.45
N THR A 58 -5.92 -9.28 -17.42
CA THR A 58 -6.49 -8.43 -18.50
C THR A 58 -7.93 -8.00 -18.22
N CYS A 59 -8.50 -8.39 -17.06
CA CYS A 59 -9.86 -8.08 -16.67
C CYS A 59 -10.11 -6.56 -16.61
N THR A 60 -11.29 -6.14 -17.08
CA THR A 60 -11.69 -4.73 -17.02
C THR A 60 -12.29 -4.39 -15.66
N ARG A 61 -12.24 -3.11 -15.27
CA ARG A 61 -12.92 -2.63 -14.05
C ARG A 61 -14.42 -2.94 -14.07
N ALA A 62 -15.07 -2.83 -15.23
CA ALA A 62 -16.49 -3.16 -15.40
C ALA A 62 -16.78 -4.64 -15.03
N ARG A 63 -15.92 -5.58 -15.46
CA ARG A 63 -16.03 -7.00 -15.07
C ARG A 63 -15.90 -7.17 -13.55
N ILE A 64 -14.91 -6.53 -12.94
CA ILE A 64 -14.71 -6.64 -11.48
C ILE A 64 -15.93 -6.10 -10.71
N GLN A 65 -16.52 -5.00 -11.18
CA GLN A 65 -17.73 -4.45 -10.56
C GLN A 65 -18.94 -5.37 -10.74
N SER A 66 -19.12 -6.02 -11.90
CA SER A 66 -20.26 -6.91 -12.12
C SER A 66 -20.27 -8.16 -11.23
N ILE A 67 -19.12 -8.55 -10.67
CA ILE A 67 -18.99 -9.68 -9.74
C ILE A 67 -18.93 -9.25 -8.26
N GLY A 68 -19.26 -7.99 -7.95
CA GLY A 68 -19.31 -7.48 -6.57
C GLY A 68 -18.05 -6.75 -6.10
N GLY A 69 -17.15 -6.39 -7.01
CA GLY A 69 -16.00 -5.51 -6.74
C GLY A 69 -14.74 -6.20 -6.24
N ILE A 70 -14.80 -7.50 -5.92
CA ILE A 70 -13.66 -8.31 -5.46
C ILE A 70 -13.30 -9.30 -6.57
N TYR A 71 -12.01 -9.40 -6.87
CA TYR A 71 -11.55 -10.29 -7.94
C TYR A 71 -11.73 -11.77 -7.61
N ASP A 72 -12.16 -12.54 -8.60
CA ASP A 72 -12.46 -13.96 -8.54
C ASP A 72 -11.30 -14.87 -9.00
N GLY A 73 -10.12 -14.32 -9.26
CA GLY A 73 -8.96 -15.10 -9.71
C GLY A 73 -9.04 -15.58 -11.17
N HIS A 74 -9.91 -15.01 -11.99
CA HIS A 74 -10.16 -15.46 -13.37
C HIS A 74 -8.92 -15.71 -14.25
N CYS A 75 -7.88 -14.87 -14.14
CA CYS A 75 -6.68 -14.93 -14.97
C CYS A 75 -5.56 -15.77 -14.34
N ARG A 76 -5.78 -16.36 -13.16
CA ARG A 76 -4.76 -17.01 -12.35
C ARG A 76 -4.04 -18.14 -13.09
N GLU A 77 -4.75 -18.88 -13.95
CA GLU A 77 -4.19 -19.99 -14.74
C GLU A 77 -4.24 -19.74 -16.26
N LEU A 78 -4.54 -18.52 -16.69
CA LEU A 78 -4.70 -18.20 -18.13
C LEU A 78 -3.39 -17.85 -18.85
N HIS A 79 -2.29 -17.70 -18.10
CA HIS A 79 -0.95 -17.46 -18.65
C HIS A 79 -0.89 -16.29 -19.66
N HIS A 80 -1.63 -15.22 -19.41
CA HIS A 80 -1.59 -14.01 -20.24
C HIS A 80 -0.18 -13.39 -20.27
N GLY A 81 0.11 -12.65 -21.34
CA GLY A 81 1.32 -11.82 -21.44
C GLY A 81 1.16 -10.47 -20.70
N PRO A 82 2.24 -9.67 -20.65
CA PRO A 82 2.24 -8.35 -20.00
C PRO A 82 1.45 -7.29 -20.78
N ASP A 83 1.14 -7.54 -22.06
CA ASP A 83 0.50 -6.57 -22.91
C ASP A 83 -0.87 -6.15 -22.36
N ASN A 84 -1.01 -4.86 -22.10
CA ASN A 84 -2.22 -4.22 -21.61
C ASN A 84 -2.85 -4.96 -20.39
N ALA A 85 -2.01 -5.43 -19.47
CA ALA A 85 -2.42 -6.18 -18.29
C ALA A 85 -1.99 -5.47 -16.99
N ALA A 86 -2.76 -5.69 -15.92
CA ALA A 86 -2.28 -5.44 -14.56
C ALA A 86 -1.50 -6.67 -14.07
N VAL A 87 -0.62 -6.50 -13.08
CA VAL A 87 -0.04 -7.62 -12.34
C VAL A 87 -0.79 -7.78 -11.03
N ARG A 88 -1.26 -9.01 -10.78
CA ARG A 88 -1.87 -9.41 -9.51
C ARG A 88 -0.96 -10.39 -8.78
N ILE A 89 -0.99 -10.32 -7.46
CA ILE A 89 -0.35 -11.32 -6.61
C ILE A 89 -1.10 -12.65 -6.71
N ARG A 90 -0.39 -13.76 -6.56
CA ARG A 90 -0.97 -15.09 -6.37
C ARG A 90 -0.90 -15.43 -4.88
N GLN A 91 -1.97 -15.12 -4.14
CA GLN A 91 -2.07 -15.47 -2.73
C GLN A 91 -2.00 -17.00 -2.54
N GLN A 92 -1.24 -17.44 -1.54
CA GLN A 92 -1.14 -18.86 -1.15
C GLN A 92 -1.86 -19.10 0.18
N HIS A 93 -1.45 -18.36 1.22
CA HIS A 93 -2.03 -18.40 2.55
C HIS A 93 -2.35 -16.97 3.01
N PRO A 94 -3.47 -16.38 2.55
CA PRO A 94 -3.82 -15.01 2.89
C PRO A 94 -3.90 -14.81 4.40
N VAL A 95 -3.29 -13.75 4.88
CA VAL A 95 -3.43 -13.30 6.26
C VAL A 95 -4.82 -12.68 6.42
N THR A 96 -5.57 -13.10 7.43
CA THR A 96 -6.90 -12.55 7.75
C THR A 96 -6.95 -11.87 9.12
N GLN A 97 -5.88 -11.99 9.90
CA GLN A 97 -5.73 -11.36 11.20
C GLN A 97 -4.28 -10.96 11.44
N PHE A 98 -4.04 -9.94 12.24
CA PHE A 98 -2.71 -9.52 12.64
C PHE A 98 -2.72 -8.92 14.05
N THR A 99 -1.54 -8.85 14.67
CA THR A 99 -1.36 -8.21 15.96
C THR A 99 -0.97 -6.75 15.75
N ASP A 100 -1.75 -5.85 16.34
CA ASP A 100 -1.44 -4.44 16.50
C ASP A 100 -1.02 -4.20 17.95
N LEU A 101 0.12 -3.55 18.19
CA LEU A 101 0.66 -3.37 19.53
C LEU A 101 -0.19 -2.45 20.42
N LEU A 102 -1.03 -1.61 19.82
CA LEU A 102 -1.95 -0.72 20.55
C LEU A 102 -3.37 -1.31 20.65
N ARG A 103 -3.84 -2.00 19.61
CA ARG A 103 -5.24 -2.45 19.48
C ARG A 103 -5.45 -3.94 19.75
N GLY A 104 -4.38 -4.71 19.91
CA GLY A 104 -4.44 -6.16 20.05
C GLY A 104 -4.64 -6.87 18.71
N ILE A 105 -5.27 -8.04 18.73
CA ILE A 105 -5.53 -8.82 17.51
C ILE A 105 -6.67 -8.16 16.72
N ILE A 106 -6.40 -7.83 15.46
CA ILE A 106 -7.38 -7.30 14.51
C ILE A 106 -7.75 -8.39 13.50
N HIS A 107 -9.04 -8.55 13.26
CA HIS A 107 -9.59 -9.40 12.21
C HIS A 107 -10.03 -8.52 11.03
N ALA A 108 -9.49 -8.77 9.83
CA ALA A 108 -9.81 -8.02 8.63
C ALA A 108 -11.03 -8.62 7.89
N ASP A 109 -11.59 -7.89 6.91
CA ASP A 109 -12.60 -8.48 6.02
C ASP A 109 -11.98 -9.63 5.22
N GLU A 110 -12.53 -10.84 5.38
CA GLU A 110 -11.95 -12.04 4.77
C GLU A 110 -11.94 -11.99 3.24
N LYS A 111 -12.97 -11.39 2.61
CA LYS A 111 -13.05 -11.37 1.15
C LYS A 111 -11.98 -10.46 0.57
N LEU A 112 -11.77 -9.30 1.19
CA LEU A 112 -10.73 -8.35 0.83
C LEU A 112 -9.34 -8.95 1.11
N ALA A 113 -9.14 -9.54 2.28
CA ALA A 113 -7.87 -10.15 2.68
C ALA A 113 -7.42 -11.27 1.72
N ARG A 114 -8.37 -12.11 1.28
CA ARG A 114 -8.12 -13.27 0.41
C ARG A 114 -8.00 -12.94 -1.08
N GLU A 115 -8.30 -11.70 -1.49
CA GLU A 115 -8.20 -11.30 -2.90
C GLU A 115 -6.75 -11.38 -3.41
N ASP A 116 -6.57 -11.91 -4.62
CA ASP A 116 -5.37 -11.70 -5.43
C ASP A 116 -5.30 -10.23 -5.88
N PHE A 117 -4.85 -9.34 -4.98
CA PHE A 117 -4.84 -7.90 -5.20
C PHE A 117 -3.81 -7.44 -6.25
N ILE A 118 -4.05 -6.24 -6.80
CA ILE A 118 -3.16 -5.63 -7.80
C ILE A 118 -1.87 -5.13 -7.13
N ILE A 119 -0.72 -5.46 -7.72
CA ILE A 119 0.61 -4.98 -7.33
C ILE A 119 1.24 -4.06 -8.39
N HIS A 120 0.77 -4.14 -9.65
CA HIS A 120 1.11 -3.21 -10.72
C HIS A 120 -0.14 -2.93 -11.57
N ARG A 121 -0.51 -1.66 -11.70
CA ARG A 121 -1.74 -1.25 -12.38
C ARG A 121 -1.56 -1.32 -13.90
N ARG A 122 -2.68 -1.50 -14.60
CA ARG A 122 -2.73 -1.54 -16.08
C ARG A 122 -2.26 -0.24 -16.74
N ASP A 123 -2.34 0.88 -16.03
CA ASP A 123 -1.83 2.20 -16.46
C ASP A 123 -0.33 2.40 -16.17
N GLY A 124 0.35 1.37 -15.67
CA GLY A 124 1.80 1.38 -15.45
C GLY A 124 2.24 1.85 -14.06
N LEU A 125 1.33 2.32 -13.22
CA LEU A 125 1.65 2.75 -11.85
C LEU A 125 1.82 1.55 -10.91
N PHE A 126 2.84 1.59 -10.06
CA PHE A 126 3.02 0.59 -8.99
C PHE A 126 1.92 0.77 -7.93
N ALA A 127 1.42 -0.34 -7.39
CA ALA A 127 0.42 -0.27 -6.33
C ALA A 127 1.08 0.10 -5.00
N TYR A 128 0.36 0.87 -4.18
CA TYR A 128 0.78 1.27 -2.84
C TYR A 128 1.28 0.08 -2.00
N ASN A 129 0.53 -1.03 -1.95
CA ASN A 129 0.93 -2.21 -1.16
C ASN A 129 2.26 -2.83 -1.59
N LEU A 130 2.64 -2.73 -2.87
CA LEU A 130 3.95 -3.20 -3.33
C LEU A 130 5.03 -2.22 -2.89
N ALA A 131 4.85 -0.94 -3.21
CA ALA A 131 5.86 0.09 -2.97
C ALA A 131 6.22 0.20 -1.49
N VAL A 132 5.21 0.24 -0.61
CA VAL A 132 5.41 0.37 0.83
C VAL A 132 6.17 -0.83 1.40
N VAL A 133 5.81 -2.06 1.02
CA VAL A 133 6.48 -3.28 1.52
C VAL A 133 7.93 -3.37 1.03
N VAL A 134 8.19 -3.00 -0.23
CA VAL A 134 9.55 -3.00 -0.79
C VAL A 134 10.43 -1.94 -0.12
N ASP A 135 9.90 -0.73 0.10
CA ASP A 135 10.68 0.36 0.69
C ASP A 135 10.86 0.20 2.20
N ASP A 136 9.84 -0.21 2.94
CA ASP A 136 9.95 -0.51 4.37
C ASP A 136 11.02 -1.60 4.62
N HIS A 137 11.01 -2.67 3.82
CA HIS A 137 12.05 -3.70 3.88
C HIS A 137 13.43 -3.15 3.53
N PHE A 138 13.54 -2.36 2.46
CA PHE A 138 14.80 -1.74 2.03
C PHE A 138 15.39 -0.80 3.11
N GLN A 139 14.54 -0.03 3.78
CA GLN A 139 14.93 0.88 4.86
C GLN A 139 15.13 0.17 6.21
N GLY A 140 14.84 -1.12 6.30
CA GLY A 140 14.97 -1.90 7.54
C GLY A 140 13.96 -1.50 8.61
N VAL A 141 12.77 -1.02 8.21
CA VAL A 141 11.70 -0.63 9.12
C VAL A 141 11.29 -1.83 9.99
N SER A 142 11.37 -1.67 11.31
CA SER A 142 11.03 -2.73 12.27
C SER A 142 9.61 -2.61 12.83
N GLU A 143 9.06 -1.39 12.87
CA GLU A 143 7.72 -1.10 13.40
C GLU A 143 7.07 0.01 12.55
N ILE A 144 5.82 -0.21 12.13
CA ILE A 144 5.04 0.71 11.30
C ILE A 144 3.97 1.38 12.17
N VAL A 145 4.13 2.68 12.40
CA VAL A 145 3.16 3.52 13.12
C VAL A 145 2.41 4.41 12.14
N ARG A 146 1.10 4.21 11.99
CA ARG A 146 0.28 4.93 11.00
C ARG A 146 -1.18 5.12 11.41
N GLY A 147 -1.97 5.85 10.62
CA GLY A 147 -3.38 6.12 10.90
C GLY A 147 -4.27 4.87 10.77
N ALA A 148 -5.34 4.80 11.57
CA ALA A 148 -6.29 3.69 11.57
C ALA A 148 -7.05 3.48 10.25
N ASP A 149 -7.02 4.43 9.32
CA ASP A 149 -7.54 4.24 7.97
C ASP A 149 -6.70 3.30 7.09
N LEU A 150 -5.50 2.94 7.54
CA LEU A 150 -4.61 1.98 6.89
C LEU A 150 -4.64 0.60 7.57
N ILE A 151 -5.59 0.33 8.48
CA ILE A 151 -5.75 -0.99 9.11
C ILE A 151 -6.04 -2.06 8.05
N GLU A 152 -7.07 -1.84 7.22
CA GLU A 152 -7.55 -2.82 6.23
C GLU A 152 -6.45 -3.34 5.27
N PRO A 153 -5.59 -2.50 4.65
CA PRO A 153 -4.53 -2.99 3.77
C PRO A 153 -3.40 -3.74 4.51
N THR A 154 -3.31 -3.68 5.85
CA THR A 154 -2.21 -4.28 6.61
C THR A 154 -2.09 -5.78 6.35
N VAL A 155 -3.19 -6.52 6.36
CA VAL A 155 -3.15 -7.98 6.13
C VAL A 155 -2.64 -8.34 4.73
N ARG A 156 -2.90 -7.50 3.72
CA ARG A 156 -2.36 -7.67 2.37
C ARG A 156 -0.86 -7.41 2.32
N GLN A 157 -0.39 -6.40 3.05
CA GLN A 157 1.04 -6.09 3.16
C GLN A 157 1.78 -7.20 3.90
N ILE A 158 1.24 -7.71 5.01
CA ILE A 158 1.80 -8.86 5.73
C ILE A 158 1.84 -10.10 4.82
N SER A 159 0.76 -10.37 4.08
CA SER A 159 0.76 -11.47 3.10
C SER A 159 1.88 -11.31 2.06
N LEU A 160 2.13 -10.07 1.61
CA LEU A 160 3.20 -9.78 0.66
C LEU A 160 4.60 -9.96 1.27
N TYR A 161 4.84 -9.52 2.51
CA TYR A 161 6.07 -9.80 3.25
C TYR A 161 6.34 -11.31 3.33
N GLN A 162 5.31 -12.10 3.65
CA GLN A 162 5.42 -13.56 3.74
C GLN A 162 5.74 -14.20 2.39
N LEU A 163 5.14 -13.71 1.30
CA LEU A 163 5.43 -14.20 -0.06
C LEU A 163 6.88 -13.88 -0.49
N PHE A 164 7.43 -12.74 -0.06
CA PHE A 164 8.84 -12.43 -0.26
C PHE A 164 9.79 -13.20 0.66
N GLY A 165 9.27 -13.86 1.70
CA GLY A 165 10.10 -14.49 2.73
C GLY A 165 10.81 -13.47 3.64
N TRP A 166 10.29 -12.25 3.73
CA TRP A 166 10.85 -11.18 4.55
C TRP A 166 10.27 -11.18 5.96
N LYS A 167 11.03 -10.61 6.91
CA LYS A 167 10.54 -10.39 8.28
C LYS A 167 9.40 -9.38 8.26
N VAL A 168 8.27 -9.75 8.85
CA VAL A 168 7.13 -8.86 9.05
C VAL A 168 7.46 -7.86 10.19
N PRO A 169 7.26 -6.55 10.00
CA PRO A 169 7.43 -5.56 11.06
C PRO A 169 6.27 -5.59 12.07
N ASP A 170 6.47 -4.97 13.22
CA ASP A 170 5.39 -4.70 14.16
C ASP A 170 4.48 -3.56 13.65
N TYR A 171 3.23 -3.49 14.12
CA TYR A 171 2.26 -2.49 13.66
C TYR A 171 1.58 -1.77 14.82
N ILE A 172 1.42 -0.45 14.68
CA ILE A 172 0.59 0.40 15.54
C ILE A 172 -0.31 1.28 14.66
N HIS A 173 -1.62 1.17 14.87
CA HIS A 173 -2.60 2.03 14.20
C HIS A 173 -3.17 3.10 15.15
N LEU A 174 -2.72 4.34 14.97
CA LEU A 174 -3.18 5.49 15.74
C LEU A 174 -4.67 5.79 15.49
N PRO A 175 -5.43 6.29 16.49
CA PRO A 175 -6.83 6.68 16.32
C PRO A 175 -7.03 7.67 15.18
N LEU A 176 -8.20 7.59 14.53
CA LEU A 176 -8.59 8.62 13.56
C LEU A 176 -8.81 9.95 14.27
N ALA A 177 -8.28 11.02 13.70
CA ALA A 177 -8.65 12.37 14.11
C ALA A 177 -10.08 12.66 13.66
N LEU A 178 -10.96 12.98 14.62
CA LEU A 178 -12.37 13.29 14.37
C LEU A 178 -12.62 14.78 14.63
N ASN A 179 -13.55 15.37 13.88
CA ASN A 179 -14.07 16.70 14.18
C ASN A 179 -15.05 16.63 15.38
N PRO A 180 -15.49 17.78 15.94
CA PRO A 180 -16.44 17.79 17.06
C PRO A 180 -17.78 17.10 16.78
N GLN A 181 -18.13 16.88 15.50
CA GLN A 181 -19.33 16.18 15.06
C GLN A 181 -19.10 14.66 14.87
N GLY A 182 -17.92 14.15 15.19
CA GLY A 182 -17.56 12.72 15.08
C GLY A 182 -17.20 12.27 13.66
N ALA A 183 -17.13 13.18 12.69
CA ALA A 183 -16.72 12.87 11.33
C ALA A 183 -15.18 12.86 11.21
N LYS A 184 -14.64 11.94 10.40
CA LYS A 184 -13.19 11.87 10.12
C LYS A 184 -12.69 13.21 9.57
N LEU A 185 -11.65 13.77 10.18
CA LEU A 185 -10.93 14.90 9.61
C LEU A 185 -10.21 14.43 8.34
N SER A 186 -10.57 15.03 7.20
CA SER A 186 -10.01 14.71 5.90
C SER A 186 -9.98 15.95 5.02
N LYS A 187 -9.17 15.91 3.95
CA LYS A 187 -9.17 16.98 2.93
C LYS A 187 -10.56 17.22 2.32
N GLN A 188 -11.38 16.16 2.20
CA GLN A 188 -12.77 16.27 1.72
C GLN A 188 -13.69 16.93 2.75
N ASN A 189 -13.35 16.84 4.03
CA ASN A 189 -14.09 17.46 5.14
C ASN A 189 -13.44 18.77 5.60
N HIS A 190 -12.77 19.48 4.70
CA HIS A 190 -12.16 20.79 4.92
C HIS A 190 -11.18 20.86 6.10
N ALA A 191 -10.41 19.79 6.33
CA ALA A 191 -9.34 19.83 7.32
C ALA A 191 -8.39 21.00 7.02
N PRO A 192 -8.21 21.96 7.95
CA PRO A 192 -7.33 23.09 7.73
C PRO A 192 -5.90 22.60 7.57
N ALA A 193 -5.10 23.31 6.76
CA ALA A 193 -3.66 23.13 6.79
C ALA A 193 -3.14 23.46 8.20
N LEU A 194 -2.02 22.86 8.58
CA LEU A 194 -1.32 23.24 9.79
C LEU A 194 -1.02 24.76 9.75
N PRO A 195 -1.14 25.46 10.89
CA PRO A 195 -0.72 26.85 10.99
C PRO A 195 0.67 27.04 10.37
N LYS A 196 0.82 28.09 9.56
CA LYS A 196 2.14 28.57 9.16
C LYS A 196 2.71 29.22 10.42
N GLY A 197 3.59 28.54 11.15
CA GLY A 197 4.25 29.19 12.28
C GLY A 197 5.32 30.16 11.83
#